data_AF-A0A7C6FHD8-F1
#
_entry.id   AF-A0A7C6FHD8-F1
#
_cell.length_a   1.000
_cell.length_b   1.000
_cell.length_c   1.000
_cell.angle_alpha   90.00
_cell.angle_beta   90.00
_cell.angle_gamma   90.00
#
_symmetry.space_group_name_H-M   'P 1'
#
loop_
_entity.id
_entity.type
_entity.pdbx_description
1 polymer ?
#
loop_
_entity_poly.entity_id
_entity_poly.type
_entity_poly.pdbx_seq_one_letter_code
_entity_poly.pdbx_strand_id
1 'polypeptide(L)'
;MNKIISIALFLYLCLLISCKKTTNQIPQSIIDEIEQLSLTSDSLLSPSQLSNKISVYIILKETIKIDGNRLATTATVNDFKQRGLSKYYYYYYLNNIEEINLNMDYSPRNINEVYDELIQGLETKLNALTNDGIP
;
A
#
# COMPACT_ATOMS: atom_id res chain seq x y z
N MET A 1 15.25 -19.73 3.14
CA MET A 1 16.01 -18.54 2.69
C MET A 1 15.66 -18.07 1.28
N ASN A 2 15.29 -18.94 0.33
CA ASN A 2 15.02 -18.50 -1.06
C ASN A 2 13.70 -17.72 -1.27
N LYS A 3 12.70 -17.88 -0.40
CA LYS A 3 11.39 -17.19 -0.55
C LYS A 3 11.45 -15.69 -0.22
N ILE A 4 12.25 -15.29 0.78
CA ILE A 4 12.39 -13.88 1.19
C ILE A 4 13.15 -13.08 0.13
N ILE A 5 14.18 -13.69 -0.47
CA ILE A 5 14.93 -13.10 -1.59
C ILE A 5 14.01 -12.89 -2.80
N SER A 6 13.10 -13.83 -3.06
CA SER A 6 12.12 -13.73 -4.15
C SER A 6 11.09 -12.62 -3.93
N ILE A 7 10.66 -12.38 -2.68
CA ILE A 7 9.75 -11.28 -2.32
C ILE A 7 10.44 -9.92 -2.44
N ALA A 8 11.69 -9.80 -1.98
CA ALA A 8 12.47 -8.57 -2.10
C ALA A 8 12.76 -8.21 -3.57
N LEU A 9 13.03 -9.20 -4.42
CA LEU A 9 13.18 -9.01 -5.87
C LEU A 9 11.87 -8.64 -6.56
N PHE A 10 10.74 -9.19 -6.13
CA PHE A 10 9.41 -8.83 -6.66
C PHE A 10 9.04 -7.38 -6.33
N LEU A 11 9.31 -6.94 -5.10
CA LEU A 11 9.13 -5.54 -4.67
C LEU A 11 10.09 -4.59 -5.41
N TYR A 12 11.31 -5.01 -5.70
CA TYR A 12 12.29 -4.22 -6.48
C TYR A 12 11.92 -4.12 -7.96
N LEU A 13 11.28 -5.15 -8.53
CA LEU A 13 10.83 -5.14 -9.93
C LEU A 13 9.62 -4.22 -10.14
N CYS A 14 8.72 -4.11 -9.15
CA CYS A 14 7.63 -3.12 -9.15
C CYS A 14 8.15 -1.67 -9.22
N LEU A 15 9.34 -1.38 -8.65
CA LEU A 15 9.92 -0.04 -8.66
C LEU A 15 10.54 0.37 -10.00
N LEU A 16 10.94 -0.58 -10.86
CA LEU A 16 11.72 -0.29 -12.07
C LEU A 16 10.89 -0.11 -13.34
N ILE A 17 9.60 -0.42 -13.34
CA ILE A 17 8.75 -0.34 -14.54
C ILE A 17 7.60 0.64 -14.31
N SER A 18 7.95 1.90 -14.03
CA SER A 18 7.03 3.03 -14.22
C SER A 18 6.77 3.24 -15.72
N CYS A 19 5.90 2.40 -16.29
CA CYS A 19 5.36 2.62 -17.62
C CYS A 19 4.35 3.77 -17.52
N LYS A 20 4.66 4.91 -18.15
CA LYS A 20 3.86 6.14 -18.15
C LYS A 20 2.48 5.90 -18.77
N LYS A 21 1.52 5.48 -17.95
CA LYS A 21 0.10 5.64 -18.24
C LYS A 21 -0.30 7.04 -17.75
N THR A 22 -1.01 7.78 -18.58
CA THR A 22 -1.58 9.10 -18.26
C THR A 22 -2.64 8.95 -17.16
N THR A 23 -2.18 8.88 -15.92
CA THR A 23 -2.95 8.75 -14.69
C THR A 23 -2.49 9.89 -13.79
N ASN A 24 -3.41 10.57 -13.09
CA ASN A 24 -3.19 11.76 -12.25
C ASN A 24 -1.73 11.92 -11.82
N GLN A 25 -0.97 12.83 -12.44
CA GLN A 25 0.47 12.97 -12.17
C GLN A 25 0.67 13.21 -10.68
N ILE A 26 1.11 12.16 -9.99
CA ILE A 26 1.43 12.20 -8.56
C ILE A 26 2.73 12.99 -8.46
N PRO A 27 2.79 14.07 -7.66
CA PRO A 27 4.04 14.80 -7.48
C PRO A 27 5.11 13.86 -6.94
N GLN A 28 6.34 13.94 -7.48
CA GLN A 28 7.44 13.07 -7.06
C GLN A 28 7.68 13.15 -5.55
N SER A 29 7.56 14.33 -4.95
CA SER A 29 7.70 14.51 -3.50
C SER A 29 6.71 13.68 -2.68
N ILE A 30 5.51 13.42 -3.21
CA ILE A 30 4.52 12.55 -2.55
C ILE A 30 4.90 11.08 -2.71
N ILE A 31 5.43 10.69 -3.88
CA ILE A 31 5.94 9.34 -4.10
C ILE A 31 7.08 9.07 -3.12
N ASP A 32 8.05 9.98 -3.04
CA ASP A 32 9.19 9.90 -2.14
C ASP A 32 8.73 9.81 -0.68
N GLU A 33 7.72 10.59 -0.28
CA GLU A 33 7.13 10.53 1.07
C GLU A 33 6.53 9.14 1.36
N ILE A 34 5.70 8.61 0.46
CA ILE A 34 5.04 7.30 0.64
C ILE A 34 6.06 6.15 0.65
N GLU A 35 7.08 6.22 -0.22
CA GLU A 35 8.18 5.26 -0.23
C GLU A 35 9.00 5.33 1.05
N GLN A 36 9.30 6.54 1.55
CA GLN A 36 9.98 6.73 2.84
C GLN A 36 9.18 6.11 3.99
N LEU A 37 7.85 6.30 4.02
CA LEU A 37 7.00 5.65 5.04
C LEU A 37 7.09 4.13 4.97
N SER A 38 7.28 3.57 3.78
CA SER A 38 7.32 2.12 3.56
C SER A 38 8.69 1.50 3.88
N LEU A 39 9.78 2.22 3.61
CA LEU A 39 11.16 1.75 3.74
C LEU A 39 11.80 2.07 5.09
N THR A 40 11.37 3.14 5.76
CA THR A 40 11.93 3.56 7.04
C THR A 40 11.42 2.67 8.18
N SER A 41 12.33 2.26 9.06
CA SER A 41 11.98 1.57 10.32
C SER A 41 11.02 2.43 11.13
N ASP A 42 9.97 1.82 11.70
CA ASP A 42 8.93 2.55 12.43
C ASP A 42 9.49 3.37 13.60
N SER A 43 10.55 2.87 14.25
CA SER A 43 11.28 3.57 15.31
C SER A 43 11.99 4.86 14.89
N LEU A 44 12.19 5.07 13.59
CA LEU A 44 12.86 6.24 13.01
C LEU A 44 11.87 7.22 12.40
N LEU A 45 10.58 6.88 12.36
CA LEU A 45 9.53 7.77 11.89
C LEU A 45 9.25 8.84 12.95
N SER A 46 9.09 10.08 12.49
CA SER A 46 8.51 11.12 13.34
C SER A 46 7.05 10.76 13.72
N PRO A 47 6.49 11.32 14.81
CA PRO A 47 5.11 11.05 15.20
C PRO A 47 4.07 11.33 14.10
N SER A 48 4.28 12.37 13.28
CA SER A 48 3.40 12.68 12.15
C SER A 48 3.50 11.65 11.02
N GLN A 49 4.71 11.20 10.69
CA GLN A 49 4.91 10.15 9.70
C GLN A 49 4.31 8.82 10.15
N LEU A 50 4.49 8.47 11.43
CA LEU A 50 3.89 7.30 12.04
C LEU A 50 2.36 7.36 11.96
N SER A 51 1.78 8.50 12.34
CA SER A 51 0.33 8.74 12.25
C SER A 51 -0.19 8.62 10.81
N ASN A 52 0.54 9.16 9.83
CA ASN A 52 0.20 9.02 8.41
C ASN A 52 0.23 7.55 7.97
N LYS A 53 1.28 6.80 8.34
CA LYS A 53 1.43 5.38 8.02
C LYS A 53 0.30 4.53 8.61
N ILE A 54 -0.05 4.76 9.87
CA ILE A 54 -1.18 4.10 10.54
C ILE A 54 -2.49 4.43 9.80
N SER A 55 -2.73 5.71 9.51
CA SER A 55 -3.94 6.17 8.83
C SER A 55 -4.12 5.50 7.46
N VAL A 56 -3.04 5.38 6.70
CA VAL A 56 -3.03 4.65 5.43
C VAL A 56 -3.41 3.19 5.63
N TYR A 57 -2.74 2.48 6.53
CA TYR A 57 -2.99 1.05 6.74
C TYR A 57 -4.43 0.78 7.19
N ILE A 58 -4.98 1.64 8.03
CA ILE A 58 -6.40 1.58 8.43
C ILE A 58 -7.30 1.73 7.20
N ILE A 59 -7.10 2.78 6.38
CA ILE A 59 -7.89 2.99 5.16
C ILE A 59 -7.84 1.76 4.26
N LEU A 60 -6.64 1.26 3.97
CA LEU A 60 -6.47 0.13 3.04
C LEU A 60 -7.14 -1.14 3.58
N LYS A 61 -6.97 -1.44 4.87
CA LYS A 61 -7.61 -2.59 5.51
C LYS A 61 -9.13 -2.51 5.46
N GLU A 62 -9.70 -1.32 5.70
CA GLU A 62 -11.15 -1.12 5.76
C GLU A 62 -11.82 -1.10 4.37
N THR A 63 -11.08 -0.76 3.32
CA THR A 63 -11.68 -0.43 2.01
C THR A 63 -11.32 -1.37 0.89
N ILE A 64 -10.21 -2.11 0.98
CA ILE A 64 -9.84 -3.10 -0.03
C ILE A 64 -10.78 -4.29 0.09
N LYS A 65 -11.24 -4.79 -1.06
CA LYS A 65 -12.14 -5.93 -1.18
C LYS A 65 -11.84 -6.71 -2.46
N ILE A 66 -12.41 -7.91 -2.54
CA ILE A 66 -12.45 -8.68 -3.77
C ILE A 66 -13.70 -8.26 -4.57
N ASP A 67 -13.53 -8.04 -5.87
CA ASP A 67 -14.61 -7.87 -6.84
C ASP A 67 -14.37 -8.80 -8.03
N GLY A 68 -15.15 -9.87 -8.11
CA GLY A 68 -14.91 -10.97 -9.05
C GLY A 68 -13.56 -11.65 -8.80
N ASN A 69 -12.67 -11.61 -9.79
CA ASN A 69 -11.30 -12.14 -9.69
C ASN A 69 -10.24 -11.03 -9.60
N ARG A 70 -10.60 -9.88 -9.02
CA ARG A 70 -9.74 -8.70 -8.94
C ARG A 70 -9.82 -8.07 -7.56
N LEU A 71 -8.78 -7.33 -7.18
CA LEU A 71 -8.82 -6.42 -6.06
C LEU A 71 -9.55 -5.14 -6.47
N ALA A 72 -10.38 -4.63 -5.57
CA ALA A 72 -11.04 -3.35 -5.68
C ALA A 72 -10.89 -2.58 -4.37
N THR A 73 -11.17 -1.28 -4.39
CA THR A 73 -11.26 -0.47 -3.17
C THR A 73 -12.55 0.34 -3.19
N THR A 74 -13.21 0.45 -2.03
CA THR A 74 -14.30 1.41 -1.81
C THR A 74 -13.80 2.77 -1.35
N ALA A 75 -12.48 2.94 -1.15
CA ALA A 75 -11.91 4.20 -0.72
C ALA A 75 -12.16 5.30 -1.74
N THR A 76 -12.23 6.52 -1.23
CA THR A 76 -12.36 7.75 -1.97
C THR A 76 -11.24 8.70 -1.55
N VAL A 77 -11.02 9.76 -2.34
CA VAL A 77 -10.13 10.86 -1.94
C VAL A 77 -10.50 11.43 -0.56
N ASN A 78 -11.79 11.40 -0.20
CA ASN A 78 -12.26 11.97 1.06
C ASN A 78 -11.82 11.14 2.28
N ASP A 79 -11.73 9.82 2.16
CA ASP A 79 -11.29 8.93 3.26
C ASP A 79 -9.83 9.21 3.68
N PHE A 80 -9.00 9.64 2.73
CA PHE A 80 -7.63 10.09 2.95
C PHE A 80 -7.60 11.50 3.55
N LYS A 81 -8.36 12.44 2.96
CA LYS A 81 -8.40 13.83 3.43
C LYS A 81 -8.90 13.96 4.87
N GLN A 82 -9.91 13.17 5.26
CA GLN A 82 -10.45 13.18 6.62
C GLN A 82 -9.43 12.74 7.68
N ARG A 83 -8.41 11.97 7.26
CA ARG A 83 -7.29 11.55 8.11
C ARG A 83 -6.05 12.46 7.95
N GLY A 84 -6.20 13.64 7.35
CA GLY A 84 -5.12 14.61 7.18
C GLY A 84 -4.13 14.28 6.04
N LEU A 85 -4.41 13.26 5.23
CA LEU A 85 -3.55 12.84 4.13
C LEU A 85 -3.84 13.63 2.85
N SER A 86 -2.81 13.81 2.03
CA SER A 86 -2.96 14.38 0.69
C SER A 86 -3.84 13.49 -0.20
N LYS A 87 -4.64 14.09 -1.09
CA LYS A 87 -5.43 13.36 -2.09
C LYS A 87 -4.59 12.42 -2.96
N TYR A 88 -3.29 12.70 -3.07
CA TYR A 88 -2.37 11.91 -3.90
C TYR A 88 -2.06 10.54 -3.31
N TYR A 89 -2.25 10.34 -1.99
CA TYR A 89 -2.18 8.99 -1.39
C TYR A 89 -3.25 8.07 -1.98
N TYR A 90 -4.48 8.56 -2.16
CA TYR A 90 -5.54 7.79 -2.82
C TYR A 90 -5.14 7.32 -4.21
N TYR A 91 -4.63 8.24 -5.05
CA TYR A 91 -4.22 7.90 -6.41
C TYR A 91 -3.02 6.95 -6.43
N TYR A 92 -2.08 7.10 -5.48
CA TYR A 92 -0.94 6.19 -5.35
C TYR A 92 -1.42 4.76 -5.08
N TYR A 93 -2.28 4.56 -4.09
CA TYR A 93 -2.77 3.21 -3.75
C TYR A 93 -3.73 2.64 -4.77
N LEU A 94 -4.53 3.47 -5.45
CA LEU A 94 -5.35 3.04 -6.58
C LEU A 94 -4.47 2.47 -7.71
N ASN A 95 -3.40 3.18 -8.07
CA ASN A 95 -2.45 2.71 -9.08
C ASN A 95 -1.80 1.38 -8.68
N ASN A 96 -1.43 1.20 -7.40
CA ASN A 96 -0.89 -0.07 -6.91
C ASN A 96 -1.90 -1.22 -7.00
N ILE A 97 -3.18 -0.98 -6.68
CA ILE A 97 -4.24 -2.00 -6.84
C ILE A 97 -4.39 -2.37 -8.32
N GLU A 98 -4.38 -1.39 -9.23
CA GLU A 98 -4.42 -1.63 -10.67
C GLU A 98 -3.21 -2.45 -11.14
N GLU A 99 -2.01 -2.15 -10.64
CA GLU A 99 -0.79 -2.90 -10.96
C GLU A 99 -0.84 -4.35 -10.47
N ILE A 100 -1.32 -4.60 -9.25
CA ILE A 100 -1.53 -5.95 -8.72
C ILE A 100 -2.50 -6.72 -9.63
N ASN A 101 -3.60 -6.08 -10.03
CA ASN A 101 -4.57 -6.68 -10.96
C ASN A 101 -3.96 -7.00 -12.33
N LEU A 102 -3.15 -6.10 -12.88
CA LEU A 102 -2.44 -6.35 -14.14
C LEU A 102 -1.47 -7.52 -14.02
N ASN A 103 -0.71 -7.59 -12.92
CA ASN A 103 0.20 -8.70 -12.66
C ASN A 103 -0.54 -10.04 -12.53
N MET A 104 -1.74 -10.04 -11.97
CA MET A 104 -2.60 -11.24 -11.92
C MET A 104 -3.15 -11.65 -13.29
N ASP A 105 -3.29 -10.74 -14.25
CA ASP A 105 -3.65 -11.12 -15.62
C ASP A 105 -2.48 -11.87 -16.31
N TYR A 106 -1.22 -11.50 -16.03
CA TYR A 106 -0.03 -12.14 -16.59
C TYR A 106 0.40 -13.41 -15.86
N SER A 107 0.23 -13.44 -14.53
CA SER A 107 0.59 -14.56 -13.67
C SER A 107 -0.58 -14.84 -12.71
N PRO A 108 -1.60 -15.59 -13.17
CA PRO A 108 -2.80 -15.83 -12.38
C PRO A 108 -2.49 -16.45 -11.02
N ARG A 109 -3.02 -15.81 -9.98
CA ARG A 109 -3.04 -16.31 -8.61
C ARG A 109 -4.49 -16.42 -8.14
N ASN A 110 -4.74 -17.23 -7.12
CA ASN A 110 -6.01 -17.24 -6.44
C ASN A 110 -6.23 -15.87 -5.75
N ILE A 111 -7.27 -15.15 -6.15
CA ILE A 111 -7.54 -13.81 -5.63
C ILE A 111 -7.76 -13.80 -4.11
N ASN A 112 -8.31 -14.87 -3.56
CA ASN A 112 -8.51 -14.98 -2.11
C ASN A 112 -7.17 -15.07 -1.38
N GLU A 113 -6.20 -15.81 -1.91
CA GLU A 113 -4.86 -15.88 -1.32
C GLU A 113 -4.16 -14.52 -1.36
N VAL A 114 -4.27 -13.80 -2.48
CA VAL A 114 -3.68 -12.46 -2.62
C VAL A 114 -4.32 -11.48 -1.63
N TYR A 115 -5.65 -11.53 -1.49
CA TYR A 115 -6.39 -10.71 -0.55
C TYR A 115 -6.01 -11.04 0.91
N ASP A 116 -6.00 -12.32 1.29
CA ASP A 116 -5.68 -12.76 2.64
C ASP A 116 -4.23 -12.38 3.02
N GLU A 117 -3.26 -12.56 2.11
CA GLU A 117 -1.87 -12.12 2.28
C GLU A 117 -1.80 -10.60 2.55
N LEU A 118 -2.56 -9.81 1.79
CA LEU A 118 -2.59 -8.36 1.92
C LEU A 118 -3.21 -7.92 3.24
N ILE A 119 -4.38 -8.44 3.60
CA ILE A 119 -5.07 -8.09 4.85
C ILE A 119 -4.27 -8.54 6.06
N GLN A 120 -3.75 -9.76 6.06
CA GLN A 120 -2.89 -10.26 7.15
C GLN A 120 -1.61 -9.42 7.28
N GLY A 121 -1.02 -8.99 6.17
CA GLY A 121 0.12 -8.09 6.16
C GLY A 121 -0.19 -6.73 6.79
N LEU A 122 -1.33 -6.13 6.43
CA LEU A 122 -1.79 -4.87 7.02
C LEU A 122 -2.09 -5.00 8.52
N GLU A 123 -2.74 -6.09 8.93
CA GLU A 123 -3.05 -6.36 10.34
C GLU A 123 -1.80 -6.54 11.19
N THR A 124 -0.85 -7.32 10.69
CA THR A 124 0.42 -7.54 11.39
C THR A 124 1.16 -6.22 11.61
N LYS A 125 1.20 -5.37 10.57
CA LYS A 125 1.85 -4.05 10.65
C LYS A 125 1.10 -3.11 11.59
N LEU A 126 -0.23 -3.06 11.52
CA LEU A 126 -1.03 -2.24 12.44
C LEU A 126 -0.84 -2.66 13.89
N ASN A 127 -0.89 -3.96 14.17
CA ASN A 127 -0.70 -4.49 15.51
C ASN A 127 0.69 -4.16 16.07
N ALA A 128 1.75 -4.23 15.25
CA ALA A 128 3.09 -3.82 15.67
C ALA A 128 3.12 -2.33 16.04
N LEU A 129 2.49 -1.49 15.23
CA LEU A 129 2.45 -0.04 15.44
C LEU A 129 1.60 0.39 16.65
N THR A 130 0.60 -0.41 17.05
CA THR A 130 -0.30 -0.07 18.17
C THR A 130 0.03 -0.78 19.48
N ASN A 131 0.67 -1.95 19.46
CA ASN A 131 0.99 -2.73 20.66
C ASN A 131 2.36 -2.39 21.27
N ASP A 132 3.25 -1.73 20.52
CA ASP A 132 4.58 -1.33 21.01
C ASP A 132 4.57 -0.09 21.93
N GLY A 133 3.39 0.36 22.40
CA GLY A 133 3.29 1.38 23.44
C GLY A 133 3.92 2.72 23.07
N ILE A 134 3.75 3.16 21.83
CA ILE A 134 4.09 4.52 21.44
C ILE A 134 2.97 5.44 21.98
N PRO A 135 3.26 6.31 22.97
CA PRO A 135 2.26 7.16 23.62
C PRO A 135 1.60 8.16 22.68
#